data_AF-A0A067MZW9-F1
#
_entry.id   AF-A0A067MZW9-F1
#
_cell.length_a   1.000
_cell.length_b   1.000
_cell.length_c   1.000
_cell.angle_alpha   90.00
_cell.angle_beta   90.00
_cell.angle_gamma   90.00
#
_symmetry.space_group_name_H-M   'P 1'
#
loop_
_entity.id
_entity.type
_entity.pdbx_description
1 polymer ?
#
loop_
_entity_poly.entity_id
_entity_poly.type
_entity_poly.pdbx_seq_one_letter_code
_entity_poly.pdbx_strand_id
1 'polypeptide(L)'
;MLWISAFLVPGGFSYVEEIVLSGVKLVDRSLVRIVNLPRLAILWLDNTGIGDEGVHYLAALEPTLEELLLCDNPRITDAAIPTLSMLVAGSLRALNLRATGVGMPGIRALSKCIRDNDALVLVDIPEECEVYLHTLDTQYVVHPAAPLISDPRDVDALPTRALRINLQTHALQNTDISWQGTRRDLIDRLTTLLERRRDDFCARKAILGFEQEDDGL
;
A
#
# COMPACT_ATOMS: atom_id res chain seq x y z
N MET A 1 -21.42 -25.57 -5.32
CA MET A 1 -21.48 -24.09 -5.32
C MET A 1 -22.89 -23.58 -4.92
N LEU A 2 -23.45 -24.05 -3.78
CA LEU A 2 -24.87 -23.82 -3.38
C LEU A 2 -25.07 -23.11 -2.01
N TRP A 3 -24.00 -22.65 -1.37
CA TRP A 3 -23.99 -22.27 0.04
C TRP A 3 -24.02 -20.75 0.27
N ILE A 4 -23.46 -19.95 -0.66
CA ILE A 4 -23.50 -18.47 -0.57
C ILE A 4 -24.86 -17.89 -1.02
N SER A 5 -25.72 -18.68 -1.67
CA SER A 5 -27.09 -18.24 -2.01
C SER A 5 -27.98 -17.99 -0.79
N ALA A 6 -27.63 -18.51 0.39
CA ALA A 6 -28.38 -18.26 1.61
C ALA A 6 -28.47 -16.76 1.93
N PHE A 7 -27.39 -16.00 1.68
CA PHE A 7 -27.33 -14.55 1.94
C PHE A 7 -28.26 -13.69 1.06
N LEU A 8 -28.99 -14.29 0.11
CA LEU A 8 -29.98 -13.59 -0.70
C LEU A 8 -31.31 -13.36 0.03
N VAL A 9 -31.54 -13.96 1.20
CA VAL A 9 -32.77 -13.76 1.98
C VAL A 9 -32.72 -12.38 2.66
N PRO A 10 -33.53 -11.39 2.22
CA PRO A 10 -33.50 -10.05 2.80
C PRO A 10 -33.86 -10.10 4.29
N GLY A 11 -33.04 -9.47 5.13
CA GLY A 11 -33.22 -9.46 6.58
C GLY A 11 -32.86 -10.77 7.29
N GLY A 12 -32.61 -11.87 6.56
CA GLY A 12 -32.33 -13.19 7.16
C GLY A 12 -31.02 -13.28 7.92
N PHE A 13 -30.05 -12.42 7.58
CA PHE A 13 -28.69 -12.42 8.13
C PHE A 13 -28.28 -11.05 8.69
N SER A 14 -29.25 -10.31 9.26
CA SER A 14 -29.05 -8.94 9.78
C SER A 14 -28.11 -8.83 10.97
N TYR A 15 -27.71 -9.97 11.56
CA TYR A 15 -26.86 -10.07 12.74
C TYR A 15 -25.53 -10.79 12.45
N VAL A 16 -25.24 -11.09 11.19
CA VAL A 16 -23.94 -11.70 10.84
C VAL A 16 -22.87 -10.62 10.93
N GLU A 17 -21.92 -10.84 11.84
CA GLU A 17 -20.79 -9.96 12.10
C GLU A 17 -19.48 -10.54 11.57
N GLU A 18 -19.40 -11.85 11.41
CA GLU A 18 -18.19 -12.57 10.99
C GLU A 18 -18.50 -13.58 9.88
N ILE A 19 -17.70 -13.55 8.83
CA ILE A 19 -17.70 -14.55 7.76
C ILE A 19 -16.26 -15.01 7.51
N VAL A 20 -16.03 -16.31 7.69
CA VAL A 20 -14.77 -16.99 7.37
C VAL A 20 -14.97 -17.89 6.15
N LEU A 21 -14.28 -17.57 5.06
CA LEU A 21 -14.29 -18.35 3.82
C LEU A 21 -12.88 -18.73 3.37
N SER A 22 -11.87 -18.57 4.24
CA SER A 22 -10.48 -18.89 3.91
C SER A 22 -10.32 -20.34 3.42
N GLY A 23 -9.55 -20.52 2.34
CA GLY A 23 -9.35 -21.79 1.64
C GLY A 23 -10.52 -22.25 0.76
N VAL A 24 -11.64 -21.53 0.72
CA VAL A 24 -12.76 -21.84 -0.18
C VAL A 24 -12.49 -21.20 -1.54
N LYS A 25 -12.46 -22.00 -2.61
CA LYS A 25 -12.32 -21.47 -3.96
C LYS A 25 -13.54 -20.65 -4.37
N LEU A 26 -13.35 -19.34 -4.52
CA LEU A 26 -14.37 -18.39 -4.92
C LEU A 26 -14.15 -17.87 -6.35
N VAL A 27 -15.18 -17.26 -6.89
CA VAL A 27 -15.10 -16.39 -8.07
C VAL A 27 -15.52 -14.99 -7.62
N ASP A 28 -14.90 -13.94 -8.15
CA ASP A 28 -15.08 -12.56 -7.68
C ASP A 28 -16.54 -12.15 -7.52
N ARG A 29 -17.36 -12.45 -8.54
CA ARG A 29 -18.81 -12.18 -8.54
C ARG A 29 -19.62 -12.85 -7.42
N SER A 30 -19.06 -13.86 -6.76
CA SER A 30 -19.73 -14.50 -5.63
C SER A 30 -19.78 -13.60 -4.37
N LEU A 31 -18.88 -12.61 -4.27
CA LEU A 31 -18.80 -11.68 -3.14
C LEU A 31 -19.94 -10.66 -3.12
N VAL A 32 -20.61 -10.39 -4.25
CA VAL A 32 -21.80 -9.52 -4.35
C VAL A 32 -22.91 -9.92 -3.36
N ARG A 33 -22.91 -11.17 -2.90
CA ARG A 33 -23.93 -11.69 -1.99
C ARG A 33 -23.65 -11.41 -0.51
N ILE A 34 -22.39 -11.21 -0.12
CA ILE A 34 -22.02 -10.96 1.29
C ILE A 34 -21.92 -9.47 1.61
N VAL A 35 -21.83 -8.61 0.58
CA VAL A 35 -21.63 -7.16 0.76
C VAL A 35 -22.88 -6.40 1.19
N ASN A 36 -24.05 -7.06 1.22
CA ASN A 36 -25.31 -6.50 1.71
C ASN A 36 -25.58 -6.80 3.19
N LEU A 37 -24.60 -7.36 3.91
CA LEU A 37 -24.74 -7.70 5.32
C LEU A 37 -24.43 -6.47 6.18
N PRO A 38 -25.44 -5.85 6.82
CA PRO A 38 -25.33 -4.50 7.37
C PRO A 38 -24.53 -4.42 8.69
N ARG A 39 -23.99 -5.54 9.16
CA ARG A 39 -23.20 -5.63 10.40
C ARG A 39 -21.90 -6.41 10.22
N LEU A 40 -21.55 -6.77 8.99
CA LEU A 40 -20.36 -7.57 8.75
C LEU A 40 -19.11 -6.74 9.09
N ALA A 41 -18.41 -7.18 10.14
CA ALA A 41 -17.23 -6.54 10.70
C ALA A 41 -15.95 -7.33 10.39
N ILE A 42 -16.04 -8.66 10.33
CA ILE A 42 -14.89 -9.54 10.09
C ILE A 42 -15.11 -10.37 8.84
N LEU A 43 -14.18 -10.28 7.89
CA LEU A 43 -14.23 -11.03 6.64
C LEU A 43 -12.88 -11.64 6.31
N TRP A 44 -12.81 -12.97 6.35
CA TRP A 44 -11.59 -13.72 6.01
C TRP A 44 -11.75 -14.42 4.67
N LEU A 45 -10.87 -14.08 3.73
CA LEU A 45 -10.89 -14.52 2.34
C LEU A 45 -9.52 -15.06 1.90
N ASP A 46 -8.71 -15.55 2.85
CA ASP A 46 -7.37 -16.05 2.55
C ASP A 46 -7.43 -17.23 1.60
N ASN A 47 -6.54 -17.29 0.62
CA ASN A 47 -6.42 -18.41 -0.32
C ASN A 47 -7.78 -18.81 -0.95
N THR A 48 -8.60 -17.82 -1.32
CA THR A 48 -9.89 -18.05 -2.00
C THR A 48 -9.74 -18.00 -3.51
N GLY A 49 -8.61 -17.47 -3.98
CA GLY A 49 -8.28 -17.26 -5.36
C GLY A 49 -8.91 -16.00 -5.95
N ILE A 50 -9.59 -15.14 -5.18
CA ILE A 50 -10.19 -13.90 -5.70
C ILE A 50 -9.14 -12.93 -6.26
N GLY A 51 -9.58 -11.97 -7.08
CA GLY A 51 -8.73 -10.89 -7.59
C GLY A 51 -9.29 -9.50 -7.32
N ASP A 52 -8.75 -8.51 -8.01
CA ASP A 52 -9.11 -7.10 -7.86
C ASP A 52 -10.62 -6.82 -8.01
N GLU A 53 -11.31 -7.50 -8.95
CA GLU A 53 -12.77 -7.39 -9.10
C GLU A 53 -13.50 -7.84 -7.83
N GLY A 54 -12.99 -8.89 -7.18
CA GLY A 54 -13.52 -9.40 -5.92
C GLY A 54 -13.42 -8.36 -4.80
N VAL A 55 -12.25 -7.76 -4.66
CA VAL A 55 -12.01 -6.69 -3.67
C VAL A 55 -12.88 -5.47 -3.96
N HIS A 56 -13.09 -5.12 -5.23
CA HIS A 56 -13.95 -4.00 -5.61
C HIS A 56 -15.38 -4.12 -5.06
N TYR A 57 -15.97 -5.32 -5.08
CA TYR A 57 -17.30 -5.53 -4.50
C TYR A 57 -17.35 -5.23 -3.00
N LEU A 58 -16.24 -5.42 -2.27
CA LEU A 58 -16.17 -5.20 -0.82
C LEU A 58 -16.29 -3.72 -0.43
N ALA A 59 -16.20 -2.78 -1.38
CA ALA A 59 -16.38 -1.34 -1.12
C ALA A 59 -17.69 -1.01 -0.38
N ALA A 60 -18.76 -1.78 -0.61
CA ALA A 60 -20.04 -1.58 0.07
C ALA A 60 -20.03 -1.91 1.57
N LEU A 61 -18.97 -2.58 2.05
CA LEU A 61 -18.76 -2.87 3.47
C LEU A 61 -17.92 -1.80 4.19
N GLU A 62 -17.51 -0.73 3.51
CA GLU A 62 -16.79 0.43 4.09
C GLU A 62 -17.34 0.94 5.43
N PRO A 63 -18.67 1.08 5.64
CA PRO A 63 -19.18 1.57 6.92
C PRO A 63 -19.05 0.58 8.07
N THR A 64 -18.87 -0.73 7.82
CA THR A 64 -18.98 -1.76 8.87
C THR A 64 -17.77 -2.65 9.02
N LEU A 65 -16.95 -2.82 7.97
CA LEU A 65 -15.85 -3.78 7.97
C LEU A 65 -14.70 -3.27 8.81
N GLU A 66 -14.30 -4.05 9.81
CA GLU A 66 -13.23 -3.74 10.76
C GLU A 66 -11.99 -4.60 10.51
N GLU A 67 -12.16 -5.83 10.03
CA GLU A 67 -11.06 -6.76 9.74
C GLU A 67 -11.24 -7.46 8.39
N LEU A 68 -10.20 -7.41 7.58
CA LEU A 68 -10.16 -8.02 6.26
C LEU A 68 -8.84 -8.78 6.04
N LEU A 69 -8.94 -10.10 5.91
CA LEU A 69 -7.81 -10.96 5.59
C LEU A 69 -7.88 -11.43 4.13
N LEU A 70 -6.86 -11.10 3.35
CA LEU A 70 -6.77 -11.38 1.90
C LEU A 70 -5.52 -12.19 1.56
N CYS A 71 -4.89 -12.85 2.54
CA CYS A 71 -3.61 -13.53 2.35
C CYS A 71 -3.70 -14.59 1.25
N ASP A 72 -2.59 -14.88 0.55
CA ASP A 72 -2.51 -15.94 -0.47
C ASP A 72 -3.48 -15.77 -1.66
N ASN A 73 -3.83 -14.53 -2.01
CA ASN A 73 -4.58 -14.20 -3.21
C ASN A 73 -3.70 -13.40 -4.20
N PRO A 74 -2.84 -14.06 -5.01
CA PRO A 74 -1.87 -13.39 -5.87
C PRO A 74 -2.49 -12.56 -7.01
N ARG A 75 -3.80 -12.71 -7.25
CA ARG A 75 -4.56 -11.92 -8.25
C ARG A 75 -5.08 -10.59 -7.72
N ILE A 76 -4.87 -10.31 -6.43
CA ILE A 76 -5.08 -9.00 -5.83
C ILE A 76 -3.80 -8.21 -6.05
N THR A 77 -3.88 -7.11 -6.80
CA THR A 77 -2.74 -6.30 -7.23
C THR A 77 -2.89 -4.85 -6.78
N ASP A 78 -1.99 -3.98 -7.22
CA ASP A 78 -2.10 -2.53 -7.00
C ASP A 78 -3.44 -1.94 -7.49
N ALA A 79 -4.15 -2.62 -8.40
CA ALA A 79 -5.47 -2.19 -8.86
C ALA A 79 -6.58 -2.29 -7.79
N ALA A 80 -6.41 -3.10 -6.74
CA ALA A 80 -7.33 -3.17 -5.60
C ALA A 80 -7.16 -2.01 -4.61
N ILE A 81 -6.03 -1.31 -4.64
CA ILE A 81 -5.64 -0.31 -3.63
C ILE A 81 -6.61 0.85 -3.47
N PRO A 82 -7.25 1.41 -4.53
CA PRO A 82 -8.28 2.43 -4.34
C PRO A 82 -9.43 1.95 -3.46
N THR A 83 -9.89 0.71 -3.64
CA THR A 83 -10.96 0.13 -2.80
C THR A 83 -10.46 -0.12 -1.38
N LEU A 84 -9.27 -0.70 -1.21
CA LEU A 84 -8.70 -0.93 0.12
C LEU A 84 -8.47 0.38 0.89
N SER A 85 -8.06 1.44 0.20
CA SER A 85 -7.91 2.79 0.76
C SER A 85 -9.25 3.34 1.25
N MET A 86 -10.35 3.12 0.52
CA MET A 86 -11.68 3.50 0.99
C MET A 86 -12.07 2.75 2.27
N LEU A 87 -11.82 1.44 2.33
CA LEU A 87 -12.11 0.64 3.53
C LEU A 87 -11.29 1.11 4.74
N VAL A 88 -10.00 1.39 4.53
CA VAL A 88 -9.08 1.93 5.54
C VAL A 88 -9.48 3.31 6.04
N ALA A 89 -9.96 4.18 5.16
CA ALA A 89 -10.47 5.50 5.55
C ALA A 89 -11.79 5.40 6.35
N GLY A 90 -12.52 4.30 6.21
CA GLY A 90 -13.74 4.00 6.95
C GLY A 90 -13.49 3.24 8.26
N SER A 91 -14.15 2.11 8.42
CA SER A 91 -14.15 1.34 9.67
C SER A 91 -12.99 0.34 9.81
N LEU A 92 -12.20 0.10 8.76
CA LEU A 92 -11.19 -0.96 8.77
C LEU A 92 -10.03 -0.66 9.74
N ARG A 93 -9.65 -1.65 10.55
CA ARG A 93 -8.60 -1.59 11.58
C ARG A 93 -7.55 -2.68 11.43
N ALA A 94 -7.85 -3.76 10.72
CA ALA A 94 -6.90 -4.80 10.39
C ALA A 94 -7.03 -5.21 8.91
N LEU A 95 -5.90 -5.21 8.19
CA LEU A 95 -5.82 -5.60 6.79
C LEU A 95 -4.60 -6.49 6.58
N ASN A 96 -4.80 -7.69 6.04
CA ASN A 96 -3.70 -8.57 5.67
C ASN A 96 -3.60 -8.75 4.16
N LEU A 97 -2.48 -8.32 3.58
CA LEU A 97 -2.14 -8.39 2.15
C LEU A 97 -0.95 -9.32 1.87
N ARG A 98 -0.53 -10.17 2.82
CA ARG A 98 0.58 -11.11 2.60
C ARG A 98 0.30 -12.04 1.42
N ALA A 99 1.33 -12.37 0.66
CA ALA A 99 1.22 -13.24 -0.51
C ALA A 99 0.14 -12.80 -1.55
N THR A 100 -0.16 -11.50 -1.61
CA THR A 100 -0.90 -10.88 -2.72
C THR A 100 0.07 -10.37 -3.80
N GLY A 101 -0.46 -9.95 -4.95
CA GLY A 101 0.30 -9.30 -6.01
C GLY A 101 0.43 -7.77 -5.83
N VAL A 102 0.12 -7.24 -4.64
CA VAL A 102 0.33 -5.81 -4.32
C VAL A 102 1.84 -5.53 -4.27
N GLY A 103 2.27 -4.44 -4.90
CA GLY A 103 3.66 -4.02 -4.92
C GLY A 103 3.89 -2.73 -4.13
N MET A 104 5.15 -2.29 -4.11
CA MET A 104 5.52 -1.02 -3.49
C MET A 104 4.75 0.20 -4.00
N PRO A 105 4.34 0.33 -5.28
CA PRO A 105 3.46 1.43 -5.70
C PRO A 105 2.11 1.43 -4.95
N GLY A 106 1.47 0.26 -4.80
CA GLY A 106 0.27 0.11 -4.01
C GLY A 106 0.48 0.41 -2.52
N ILE A 107 1.56 -0.11 -1.93
CA ILE A 107 1.90 0.14 -0.53
C ILE A 107 2.13 1.63 -0.24
N ARG A 108 2.82 2.36 -1.14
CA ARG A 108 3.00 3.83 -1.01
C ARG A 108 1.64 4.56 -1.05
N ALA A 109 0.77 4.18 -1.97
CA ALA A 109 -0.55 4.79 -2.11
C ALA A 109 -1.44 4.53 -0.88
N LEU A 110 -1.45 3.28 -0.39
CA LEU A 110 -2.17 2.91 0.83
C LEU A 110 -1.62 3.66 2.06
N SER A 111 -0.29 3.72 2.22
CA SER A 111 0.37 4.45 3.31
C SER A 111 0.05 5.95 3.30
N LYS A 112 -0.03 6.53 2.11
CA LYS A 112 -0.48 7.91 1.93
C LYS A 112 -1.92 8.08 2.41
N CYS A 113 -2.83 7.17 2.03
CA CYS A 113 -4.21 7.20 2.52
C CYS A 113 -4.28 7.08 4.05
N ILE A 114 -3.55 6.15 4.65
CA ILE A 114 -3.48 5.96 6.11
C ILE A 114 -3.10 7.27 6.80
N ARG A 115 -2.02 7.91 6.34
CA ARG A 115 -1.54 9.17 6.90
C ARG A 115 -2.52 10.33 6.66
N ASP A 116 -3.05 10.46 5.45
CA ASP A 116 -3.92 11.59 5.09
C ASP A 116 -5.28 11.53 5.83
N ASN A 117 -5.66 10.36 6.37
CA ASN A 117 -6.89 10.16 7.16
C ASN A 117 -6.62 9.88 8.66
N ASP A 118 -5.37 9.96 9.13
CA ASP A 118 -4.96 9.56 10.49
C ASP A 118 -5.52 8.17 10.90
N ALA A 119 -5.59 7.24 9.93
CA ALA A 119 -6.23 5.95 10.12
C ALA A 119 -5.40 5.04 11.04
N LEU A 120 -6.03 4.51 12.09
CA LEU A 120 -5.42 3.52 12.98
C LEU A 120 -5.72 2.12 12.45
N VAL A 121 -4.87 1.64 11.54
CA VAL A 121 -4.99 0.32 10.91
C VAL A 121 -3.69 -0.46 11.02
N LEU A 122 -3.78 -1.71 11.44
CA LEU A 122 -2.69 -2.68 11.32
C LEU A 122 -2.71 -3.27 9.91
N VAL A 123 -1.59 -3.15 9.19
CA VAL A 123 -1.47 -3.67 7.82
C VAL A 123 -0.31 -4.64 7.72
N ASP A 124 -0.62 -5.92 7.49
CA ASP A 124 0.39 -6.88 7.05
C ASP A 124 0.58 -6.75 5.53
N ILE A 125 1.80 -6.47 5.08
CA ILE A 125 2.12 -6.27 3.66
C ILE A 125 2.80 -7.50 3.04
N PRO A 126 2.87 -7.59 1.70
CA PRO A 126 3.68 -8.61 1.02
C PRO A 126 5.14 -8.62 1.52
N GLU A 127 5.71 -9.82 1.67
CA GLU A 127 7.06 -10.03 2.22
C GLU A 127 8.12 -9.25 1.43
N GLU A 128 7.99 -9.19 0.10
CA GLU A 128 8.92 -8.45 -0.75
C GLU A 128 8.87 -6.94 -0.48
N CYS A 129 7.70 -6.40 -0.14
CA CYS A 129 7.54 -4.99 0.24
C CYS A 129 8.11 -4.74 1.64
N GLU A 130 7.91 -5.66 2.58
CA GLU A 130 8.49 -5.59 3.93
C GLU A 130 10.03 -5.57 3.85
N VAL A 131 10.62 -6.53 3.12
CA VAL A 131 12.08 -6.58 2.88
C VAL A 131 12.59 -5.31 2.21
N TYR A 132 11.86 -4.78 1.21
CA TYR A 132 12.21 -3.52 0.56
C TYR A 132 12.26 -2.34 1.55
N LEU A 133 11.24 -2.22 2.42
CA LEU A 133 11.17 -1.16 3.42
C LEU A 133 12.23 -1.29 4.52
N HIS A 134 12.70 -2.51 4.81
CA HIS A 134 13.82 -2.72 5.74
C HIS A 134 15.19 -2.38 5.16
N THR A 135 15.31 -2.32 3.83
CA THR A 135 16.59 -2.16 3.12
C THR A 135 16.70 -0.83 2.37
N LEU A 136 16.00 0.23 2.82
CA LEU A 136 16.00 1.53 2.14
C LEU A 136 17.39 2.19 2.02
N ASP A 137 18.34 1.83 2.88
CA ASP A 137 19.75 2.23 2.80
C ASP A 137 20.45 1.71 1.54
N THR A 138 20.00 0.57 1.01
CA THR A 138 20.46 0.03 -0.29
C THR A 138 19.82 0.75 -1.48
N GLN A 139 18.74 1.49 -1.24
CA GLN A 139 17.98 2.17 -2.29
C GLN A 139 18.40 3.63 -2.42
N TYR A 140 18.72 4.28 -1.29
CA TYR A 140 18.96 5.72 -1.22
C TYR A 140 19.96 6.07 -0.13
N VAL A 141 20.52 7.28 -0.22
CA VAL A 141 21.14 7.95 0.93
C VAL A 141 20.05 8.23 1.98
N VAL A 142 20.20 7.64 3.17
CA VAL A 142 19.22 7.76 4.28
C VAL A 142 19.29 9.13 4.94
N HIS A 143 20.48 9.69 5.17
CA HIS A 143 20.66 11.00 5.80
C HIS A 143 21.47 11.93 4.88
N PRO A 144 20.83 12.51 3.84
CA PRO A 144 21.52 13.43 2.93
C PRO A 144 21.87 14.73 3.67
N ALA A 145 23.15 15.05 3.72
CA ALA A 145 23.66 16.34 4.21
C ALA A 145 24.03 17.26 3.04
N ALA A 146 24.07 18.57 3.28
CA ALA A 146 24.49 19.56 2.28
C ALA A 146 25.81 19.12 1.59
N PRO A 147 25.89 19.16 0.25
CA PRO A 147 25.02 19.86 -0.71
C PRO A 147 23.85 19.02 -1.28
N LEU A 148 23.53 17.85 -0.69
CA LEU A 148 22.38 17.05 -1.11
C LEU A 148 21.08 17.73 -0.67
N ILE A 149 20.02 17.53 -1.45
CA ILE A 149 18.66 17.97 -1.09
C ILE A 149 17.78 16.75 -0.86
N SER A 150 16.75 16.93 -0.02
CA SER A 150 15.76 15.89 0.26
C SER A 150 14.38 16.22 -0.31
N ASP A 151 14.07 17.50 -0.48
CA ASP A 151 12.76 17.96 -0.93
C ASP A 151 12.72 18.02 -2.47
N PRO A 152 11.82 17.27 -3.13
CA PRO A 152 11.66 17.33 -4.58
C PRO A 152 11.36 18.74 -5.11
N ARG A 153 10.78 19.63 -4.28
CA ARG A 153 10.42 21.00 -4.68
C ARG A 153 11.63 21.90 -4.94
N ASP A 154 12.80 21.54 -4.40
CA ASP A 154 14.03 22.32 -4.55
C ASP A 154 14.84 21.95 -5.81
N VAL A 155 14.46 20.86 -6.50
CA VAL A 155 15.23 20.28 -7.62
C VAL A 155 15.42 21.27 -8.77
N ASP A 156 14.37 21.97 -9.18
CA ASP A 156 14.40 22.89 -10.33
C ASP A 156 15.38 24.05 -10.15
N ALA A 157 15.57 24.48 -8.90
CA ALA A 157 16.47 25.59 -8.54
C ALA A 157 17.95 25.18 -8.60
N LEU A 158 18.28 23.88 -8.62
CA LEU A 158 19.66 23.43 -8.55
C LEU A 158 20.44 23.66 -9.85
N PRO A 159 21.73 24.06 -9.78
CA PRO A 159 22.60 24.05 -10.95
C PRO A 159 22.85 22.60 -11.42
N THR A 160 23.13 22.41 -12.71
CA THR A 160 23.28 21.06 -13.31
C THR A 160 24.35 20.22 -12.62
N ARG A 161 25.40 20.85 -12.09
CA ARG A 161 26.42 20.17 -11.29
C ARG A 161 25.85 19.59 -9.99
N ALA A 162 24.99 20.34 -9.28
CA ALA A 162 24.38 19.87 -8.04
C ALA A 162 23.37 18.74 -8.28
N LEU A 163 22.60 18.80 -9.37
CA LEU A 163 21.73 17.69 -9.80
C LEU A 163 22.55 16.40 -10.00
N ARG A 164 23.69 16.49 -10.69
CA ARG A 164 24.58 15.34 -10.91
C ARG A 164 25.17 14.82 -9.61
N ILE A 165 25.61 15.70 -8.72
CA ILE A 165 26.15 15.29 -7.41
C ILE A 165 25.09 14.52 -6.63
N ASN A 166 23.86 15.03 -6.55
CA ASN A 166 22.75 14.34 -5.88
C ASN A 166 22.53 12.93 -6.45
N LEU A 167 22.33 12.83 -7.77
CA LEU A 167 22.13 11.53 -8.42
C LEU A 167 23.32 10.59 -8.28
N GLN A 168 24.56 11.10 -8.41
CA GLN A 168 25.78 10.31 -8.21
C GLN A 168 25.88 9.74 -6.80
N THR A 169 25.56 10.55 -5.78
CA THR A 169 25.65 10.07 -4.39
C THR A 169 24.60 9.01 -4.09
N HIS A 170 23.37 9.17 -4.60
CA HIS A 170 22.37 8.09 -4.51
C HIS A 170 22.79 6.85 -5.32
N ALA A 171 23.47 7.02 -6.46
CA ALA A 171 23.95 5.92 -7.27
C ALA A 171 25.04 5.06 -6.61
N LEU A 172 25.65 5.55 -5.52
CA LEU A 172 26.55 4.75 -4.69
C LEU A 172 25.82 3.66 -3.89
N GLN A 173 24.53 3.87 -3.59
CA GLN A 173 23.69 2.89 -2.91
C GLN A 173 22.98 1.99 -3.93
N ASN A 174 22.43 2.60 -4.99
CA ASN A 174 21.71 1.89 -6.04
C ASN A 174 22.31 2.22 -7.41
N THR A 175 23.02 1.25 -7.99
CA THR A 175 23.74 1.41 -9.27
C THR A 175 22.83 1.61 -10.48
N ASP A 176 21.53 1.35 -10.36
CA ASP A 176 20.55 1.58 -11.44
C ASP A 176 20.25 3.08 -11.63
N ILE A 177 20.64 3.92 -10.67
CA ILE A 177 20.45 5.37 -10.73
C ILE A 177 21.48 5.97 -11.70
N SER A 178 21.03 6.30 -12.90
CA SER A 178 21.84 7.05 -13.86
C SER A 178 21.98 8.52 -13.45
N TRP A 179 23.17 9.08 -13.56
CA TRP A 179 23.48 10.50 -13.30
C TRP A 179 23.97 11.23 -14.56
N GLN A 180 23.76 10.61 -15.73
CA GLN A 180 24.05 11.18 -17.05
C GLN A 180 22.77 11.62 -17.75
N GLY A 181 22.91 12.49 -18.75
CA GLY A 181 21.81 13.04 -19.53
C GLY A 181 21.82 14.56 -19.62
N THR A 182 20.77 15.11 -20.23
CA THR A 182 20.52 16.55 -20.30
C THR A 182 20.09 17.09 -18.93
N ARG A 183 20.08 18.42 -18.76
CA ARG A 183 19.58 19.05 -17.52
C ARG A 183 18.14 18.59 -17.20
N ARG A 184 17.28 18.48 -18.22
CA ARG A 184 15.88 18.03 -18.04
C ARG A 184 15.83 16.59 -17.52
N ASP A 185 16.60 15.69 -18.11
CA ASP A 185 16.65 14.29 -17.66
C ASP A 185 17.10 14.17 -16.20
N LEU A 186 18.05 15.01 -15.78
CA LEU A 186 18.55 15.03 -14.41
C LEU A 186 17.51 15.58 -13.42
N ILE A 187 16.76 16.61 -13.81
CA ILE A 187 15.64 17.17 -13.01
C ILE A 187 14.58 16.08 -12.83
N ASP A 188 14.05 15.56 -13.93
CA ASP A 188 12.96 14.57 -13.91
C ASP A 188 13.35 13.38 -13.03
N ARG A 189 14.58 12.87 -13.19
CA ARG A 189 15.08 11.73 -12.42
C ARG A 189 15.29 12.04 -10.93
N LEU A 190 15.87 13.18 -10.59
CA LEU A 190 16.09 13.54 -9.19
C LEU A 190 14.77 13.81 -8.48
N THR A 191 13.82 14.48 -9.13
CA THR A 191 12.46 14.70 -8.62
C THR A 191 11.79 13.37 -8.31
N THR A 192 11.71 12.46 -9.29
CA THR A 192 11.09 11.15 -9.08
C THR A 192 11.80 10.33 -8.00
N LEU A 193 13.14 10.40 -7.92
CA LEU A 193 13.91 9.71 -6.89
C LEU A 193 13.56 10.24 -5.49
N LEU A 194 13.55 11.56 -5.30
CA LEU A 194 13.28 12.18 -4.00
C LEU A 194 11.82 12.00 -3.58
N GLU A 195 10.88 12.02 -4.53
CA GLU A 195 9.47 11.70 -4.27
C GLU A 195 9.32 10.25 -3.81
N ARG A 196 9.89 9.31 -4.56
CA ARG A 196 9.85 7.89 -4.23
C ARG A 196 10.50 7.61 -2.88
N ARG A 197 11.67 8.21 -2.62
CA ARG A 197 12.36 8.14 -1.33
C ARG A 197 11.44 8.64 -0.22
N ARG A 198 10.89 9.86 -0.32
CA ARG A 198 9.98 10.42 0.69
C ARG A 198 8.80 9.47 0.96
N ASP A 199 8.18 8.95 -0.08
CA ASP A 199 7.01 8.08 0.02
C ASP A 199 7.36 6.71 0.63
N ASP A 200 8.55 6.16 0.36
CA ASP A 200 9.09 4.94 0.98
C ASP A 200 9.32 5.10 2.49
N PHE A 201 9.96 6.19 2.90
CA PHE A 201 10.17 6.48 4.32
C PHE A 201 8.83 6.71 5.05
N CYS A 202 7.86 7.35 4.38
CA CYS A 202 6.50 7.48 4.90
C CYS A 202 5.81 6.13 5.05
N ALA A 203 5.92 5.25 4.06
CA ALA A 203 5.35 3.90 4.11
C ALA A 203 5.98 3.07 5.24
N ARG A 204 7.30 3.11 5.37
CA ARG A 204 8.03 2.44 6.47
C ARG A 204 7.53 2.89 7.84
N LYS A 205 7.35 4.21 8.04
CA LYS A 205 6.83 4.76 9.28
C LYS A 205 5.38 4.33 9.53
N ALA A 206 4.52 4.46 8.54
CA ALA A 206 3.08 4.20 8.68
C ALA A 206 2.77 2.72 8.92
N ILE A 207 3.53 1.81 8.30
CA ILE A 207 3.22 0.37 8.32
C ILE A 207 4.03 -0.38 9.38
N LEU A 208 5.33 -0.13 9.45
CA LEU A 208 6.23 -0.90 10.32
C LEU A 208 6.47 -0.22 11.69
N GLY A 209 5.92 0.97 11.91
CA GLY A 209 6.05 1.68 13.19
C GLY A 209 7.47 2.14 13.51
N PHE A 210 8.39 2.13 12.54
CA PHE A 210 9.74 2.66 12.74
C PHE A 210 9.69 4.19 12.85
N GLU A 211 9.66 4.68 14.08
CA GLU A 211 10.22 5.98 14.41
C GLU A 211 11.74 5.84 14.37
N GLN A 212 12.38 6.31 13.30
CA GLN A 212 13.78 6.71 13.44
C GLN A 212 13.79 8.17 13.88
N GLU A 213 14.30 8.36 15.08
CA GLU A 213 14.68 9.61 15.72
C GLU A 213 15.53 10.50 14.80
N ASP A 214 15.41 11.81 15.04
CA ASP A 214 16.21 12.93 14.57
C ASP A 214 16.01 13.45 13.13
N ASP A 215 15.09 14.42 13.08
CA ASP A 215 15.40 15.79 12.63
C ASP A 215 16.86 16.18 12.96
N GLY A 216 17.78 15.90 12.04
CA GLY A 216 19.14 16.43 12.09
C GLY A 216 19.24 17.73 11.29
N LEU A 217 19.08 18.85 12.02
CA LEU A 217 19.54 20.25 11.76
C LEU A 217 20.22 20.58 10.42
#